data_AF-A0A7C7L6Z3-F1
#
_entry.id   AF-A0A7C7L6Z3-F1
#
_cell.length_a   1.000
_cell.length_b   1.000
_cell.length_c   1.000
_cell.angle_alpha   90.00
_cell.angle_beta   90.00
_cell.angle_gamma   90.00
#
_symmetry.space_group_name_H-M   'P 1'
#
loop_
_entity.id
_entity.type
_entity.pdbx_description
1 polymer ?
#
loop_
_entity_poly.entity_id
_entity_poly.type
_entity_poly.pdbx_seq_one_letter_code
_entity_poly.pdbx_strand_id
1 'polypeptide(L)'
;MISIWTYIGILSLWGLRYDASAEEPVAMVVSVSGRVEWREGGRSSWKLATKGLQLFQGYELRTGLLSRAIIVFVADGSRVLVNEDTELTVEARGLGRVPRPTSRLRMFMGEVYSKVRPDREFEIETPVSVASVRGTEFDLSHDAELELTELIVVDGLVELSNILGRALAGVYMRTSARRGEPPTPPDTLSQRQVRDKISWTERVEPKWRLNLIPEGEGRVPAGGTLEVLIQAVSPRTGQVDRNCRVTLYPLSVDLPGLLFSTDGGRTWAQAPVMRLERGEGRFILRGDKEGAAHITATGPDCAPGETTIVVASKKGRKVIELEYLDEEGKERRLRIELEE
;
A
#
# COMPACT_ATOMS: atom_id res chain seq x y z
N MET A 1 -66.63 -26.13 38.05
CA MET A 1 -66.60 -25.23 36.88
C MET A 1 -65.82 -23.99 37.27
N ILE A 2 -65.00 -23.47 36.33
CA ILE A 2 -64.26 -22.18 36.37
C ILE A 2 -62.93 -22.24 37.15
N SER A 3 -61.75 -21.81 36.68
CA SER A 3 -61.12 -21.67 35.35
C SER A 3 -59.66 -21.31 35.66
N ILE A 4 -58.70 -22.02 35.06
CA ILE A 4 -57.25 -21.74 35.14
C ILE A 4 -56.93 -20.49 34.31
N TRP A 5 -56.19 -19.54 34.88
CA TRP A 5 -55.56 -18.44 34.13
C TRP A 5 -54.04 -18.58 34.21
N THR A 6 -53.43 -19.01 33.12
CA THR A 6 -51.98 -19.03 32.91
C THR A 6 -51.58 -17.68 32.31
N TYR A 7 -50.81 -16.87 33.05
CA TYR A 7 -50.20 -15.66 32.51
C TYR A 7 -48.97 -16.06 31.68
N ILE A 8 -49.04 -15.91 30.36
CA ILE A 8 -47.89 -15.95 29.46
C ILE A 8 -47.33 -14.52 29.39
N GLY A 9 -46.21 -14.29 30.10
CA GLY A 9 -45.42 -13.08 29.94
C GLY A 9 -44.64 -13.13 28.63
N ILE A 10 -45.05 -12.31 27.65
CA ILE A 10 -44.29 -12.09 26.41
C ILE A 10 -43.14 -11.13 26.74
N LEU A 11 -41.96 -11.68 26.97
CA LEU A 11 -40.72 -10.91 27.09
C LEU A 11 -40.33 -10.43 25.68
N SER A 12 -40.68 -9.19 25.35
CA SER A 12 -40.27 -8.54 24.11
C SER A 12 -38.79 -8.19 24.22
N LEU A 13 -37.93 -9.09 23.72
CA LEU A 13 -36.51 -8.88 23.55
C LEU A 13 -36.32 -7.84 22.42
N TRP A 14 -36.26 -6.56 22.78
CA TRP A 14 -35.81 -5.50 21.87
C TRP A 14 -34.32 -5.73 21.59
N GLY A 15 -34.03 -6.50 20.54
CA GLY A 15 -32.69 -6.60 20.00
C GLY A 15 -32.26 -5.22 19.51
N LEU A 16 -31.38 -4.56 20.26
CA LEU A 16 -30.56 -3.45 19.79
C LEU A 16 -29.79 -3.95 18.57
N ARG A 17 -30.29 -3.63 17.37
CA ARG A 17 -29.48 -3.71 16.15
C ARG A 17 -28.44 -2.61 16.26
N TYR A 18 -27.23 -2.99 16.65
CA TYR A 18 -26.05 -2.21 16.31
C TYR A 18 -25.92 -2.29 14.79
N ASP A 19 -26.50 -1.32 14.07
CA ASP A 19 -26.03 -1.02 12.72
C ASP A 19 -24.61 -0.49 12.88
N ALA A 20 -23.64 -1.40 12.82
CA ALA A 20 -22.27 -1.02 12.52
C ALA A 20 -22.31 -0.42 11.12
N SER A 21 -22.46 0.90 11.04
CA SER A 21 -22.28 1.65 9.80
C SER A 21 -20.86 1.36 9.34
N ALA A 22 -20.72 0.49 8.33
CA ALA A 22 -19.44 0.25 7.69
C ALA A 22 -18.97 1.60 7.14
N GLU A 23 -17.75 2.01 7.51
CA GLU A 23 -17.16 3.21 6.95
C GLU A 23 -17.09 3.04 5.42
N GLU A 24 -17.44 4.08 4.67
CA GLU A 24 -17.38 4.02 3.21
C GLU A 24 -15.97 4.37 2.74
N PRO A 25 -15.35 3.58 1.85
CA PRO A 25 -14.04 3.91 1.31
C PRO A 25 -14.12 5.16 0.43
N VAL A 26 -13.14 6.05 0.59
CA VAL A 26 -13.00 7.28 -0.22
C VAL A 26 -12.40 6.95 -1.58
N ALA A 27 -11.38 6.09 -1.59
CA ALA A 27 -10.66 5.70 -2.79
C ALA A 27 -10.21 4.23 -2.72
N MET A 28 -9.78 3.70 -3.85
CA MET A 28 -9.19 2.36 -3.96
C MET A 28 -7.90 2.41 -4.77
N VAL A 29 -6.87 1.72 -4.31
CA VAL A 29 -5.64 1.50 -5.08
C VAL A 29 -5.91 0.41 -6.12
N VAL A 30 -5.86 0.78 -7.40
CA VAL A 30 -6.13 -0.15 -8.52
C VAL A 30 -4.86 -0.66 -9.20
N SER A 31 -3.73 0.01 -8.98
CA SER A 31 -2.42 -0.41 -9.45
C SER A 31 -1.31 0.06 -8.51
N VAL A 32 -0.28 -0.78 -8.37
CA VAL A 32 0.93 -0.54 -7.57
C VAL A 32 2.11 -1.01 -8.40
N SER A 33 3.10 -0.13 -8.56
CA SER A 33 4.40 -0.41 -9.17
C SER A 33 5.49 0.10 -8.22
N GLY A 34 6.48 -0.72 -7.87
CA GLY A 34 7.50 -0.34 -6.90
C GLY A 34 7.07 -0.47 -5.44
N ARG A 35 7.62 0.40 -4.59
CA ARG A 35 7.33 0.50 -3.16
C ARG A 35 6.32 1.61 -2.94
N VAL A 36 5.08 1.20 -2.71
CA VAL A 36 3.98 2.09 -2.32
C VAL A 36 3.55 1.68 -0.92
N GLU A 37 3.39 2.67 -0.06
CA GLU A 37 3.07 2.46 1.35
C GLU A 37 1.86 3.30 1.73
N TRP A 38 1.12 2.84 2.74
CA TRP A 38 -0.04 3.52 3.26
C TRP A 38 -0.09 3.47 4.79
N ARG A 39 -0.87 4.37 5.39
CA ARG A 39 -1.24 4.32 6.81
C ARG A 39 -2.61 4.93 7.03
N GLU A 40 -3.22 4.60 8.16
CA GLU A 40 -4.57 5.05 8.57
C GLU A 40 -4.62 6.53 9.02
N GLY A 41 -3.51 7.26 8.83
CA GLY A 41 -3.29 8.63 9.29
C GLY A 41 -2.39 8.72 10.54
N GLY A 42 -1.65 9.83 10.68
CA GLY A 42 -1.00 10.22 11.94
C GLY A 42 0.16 9.31 12.39
N ARG A 43 0.05 8.67 13.58
CA ARG A 43 1.13 7.91 14.25
C ARG A 43 1.18 6.42 13.86
N SER A 44 0.29 5.96 12.99
CA SER A 44 0.28 4.57 12.52
C SER A 44 1.52 4.24 11.69
N SER A 45 2.01 3.01 11.82
CA SER A 45 3.14 2.52 11.01
C SER A 45 2.75 2.40 9.54
N TRP A 46 3.66 2.79 8.66
CA TRP A 46 3.53 2.57 7.22
C TRP A 46 3.50 1.07 6.91
N LYS A 47 2.55 0.66 6.06
CA LYS A 47 2.38 -0.70 5.55
C LYS A 47 2.51 -0.68 4.04
N LEU A 48 2.95 -1.77 3.41
CA LEU A 48 2.96 -1.86 1.95
C LEU A 48 1.53 -1.87 1.39
N ALA A 49 1.32 -1.11 0.32
CA ALA A 49 0.07 -1.08 -0.41
C ALA A 49 0.03 -2.21 -1.45
N THR A 50 -1.12 -2.84 -1.59
CA THR A 50 -1.40 -3.83 -2.63
C THR A 50 -2.60 -3.40 -3.46
N LYS A 51 -2.72 -3.96 -4.66
CA LYS A 51 -3.89 -3.73 -5.51
C LYS A 51 -5.15 -4.20 -4.76
N GLY A 52 -6.18 -3.36 -4.77
CA GLY A 52 -7.45 -3.59 -4.08
C GLY A 52 -7.52 -2.95 -2.69
N LEU A 53 -6.42 -2.35 -2.19
CA LEU A 53 -6.44 -1.60 -0.94
C LEU A 53 -7.50 -0.49 -0.99
N GLN A 54 -8.40 -0.51 -0.02
CA GLN A 54 -9.38 0.55 0.22
C GLN A 54 -8.76 1.63 1.10
N LEU A 55 -8.89 2.88 0.69
CA LEU A 55 -8.43 4.04 1.42
C LEU A 55 -9.65 4.77 2.00
N PHE A 56 -9.69 4.89 3.32
CA PHE A 56 -10.75 5.57 4.04
C PHE A 56 -10.38 7.04 4.30
N GLN A 57 -11.31 7.78 4.90
CA GLN A 57 -11.13 9.20 5.17
C GLN A 57 -9.85 9.46 5.98
N GLY A 58 -8.96 10.30 5.45
CA GLY A 58 -7.72 10.68 6.14
C GLY A 58 -6.59 9.65 6.01
N TYR A 59 -6.77 8.57 5.25
CA TYR A 59 -5.68 7.63 4.98
C TYR A 59 -4.62 8.30 4.12
N GLU A 60 -3.37 7.98 4.42
CA GLU A 60 -2.20 8.51 3.74
C GLU A 60 -1.59 7.44 2.84
N LEU A 61 -1.09 7.87 1.68
CA LEU A 61 -0.38 7.05 0.71
C LEU A 61 0.93 7.75 0.36
N ARG A 62 2.01 6.97 0.24
CA ARG A 62 3.28 7.46 -0.29
C ARG A 62 3.89 6.51 -1.31
N THR A 63 4.57 7.08 -2.29
CA THR A 63 5.37 6.37 -3.28
C THR A 63 6.84 6.68 -3.05
N GLY A 64 7.71 5.67 -3.09
CA GLY A 64 9.16 5.88 -3.08
C GLY A 64 9.73 6.10 -4.48
N LEU A 65 11.06 6.17 -4.55
CA LEU A 65 11.82 6.17 -5.81
C LEU A 65 11.35 5.06 -6.76
N LEU A 66 11.26 5.38 -8.05
CA LEU A 66 10.83 4.46 -9.12
C LEU A 66 9.55 3.69 -8.80
N SER A 67 8.65 4.31 -8.03
CA SER A 67 7.40 3.71 -7.57
C SER A 67 6.24 4.58 -7.97
N ARG A 68 5.13 3.96 -8.35
CA ARG A 68 3.92 4.66 -8.81
C ARG A 68 2.69 3.92 -8.35
N ALA A 69 1.59 4.65 -8.23
CA ALA A 69 0.30 4.07 -7.91
C ALA A 69 -0.80 4.64 -8.80
N ILE A 70 -1.91 3.92 -8.88
CA ILE A 70 -3.15 4.43 -9.45
C ILE A 70 -4.23 4.29 -8.39
N ILE A 71 -4.86 5.39 -8.04
CA ILE A 71 -6.01 5.41 -7.15
C ILE A 71 -7.26 5.85 -7.93
N VAL A 72 -8.40 5.28 -7.56
CA VAL A 72 -9.71 5.64 -8.10
C VAL A 72 -10.61 6.03 -6.94
N PHE A 73 -11.15 7.24 -6.99
CA PHE A 73 -12.11 7.72 -5.99
C PHE A 73 -13.47 7.04 -6.18
N VAL A 74 -14.05 6.56 -5.09
CA VAL A 74 -15.26 5.72 -5.11
C VAL A 74 -16.50 6.54 -5.47
N ALA A 75 -16.58 7.79 -5.00
CA ALA A 75 -17.76 8.65 -5.13
C ALA A 75 -18.04 9.12 -6.57
N ASP A 76 -17.00 9.23 -7.40
CA ASP A 76 -17.06 9.85 -8.72
C ASP A 76 -16.35 9.04 -9.81
N GLY A 77 -15.48 8.09 -9.44
CA GLY A 77 -14.61 7.34 -10.35
C GLY A 77 -13.50 8.17 -10.98
N SER A 78 -13.16 9.32 -10.38
CA SER A 78 -11.99 10.12 -10.74
C SER A 78 -10.73 9.27 -10.53
N ARG A 79 -9.85 9.27 -11.53
CA ARG A 79 -8.63 8.46 -11.53
C ARG A 79 -7.43 9.36 -11.33
N VAL A 80 -6.60 9.04 -10.34
CA VAL A 80 -5.37 9.76 -10.04
C VAL A 80 -4.20 8.81 -10.17
N LEU A 81 -3.26 9.17 -11.03
CA LEU A 81 -1.96 8.53 -11.15
C LEU A 81 -1.03 9.26 -10.18
N VAL A 82 -0.27 8.51 -9.41
CA VAL A 82 0.64 9.03 -8.38
C VAL A 82 2.06 8.72 -8.83
N ASN A 83 2.88 9.74 -9.04
CA ASN A 83 4.26 9.58 -9.48
C ASN A 83 5.16 9.14 -8.32
N GLU A 84 6.46 8.98 -8.55
CA GLU A 84 7.45 8.72 -7.50
C GLU A 84 7.57 9.90 -6.52
N ASP A 85 8.15 9.64 -5.35
CA ASP A 85 8.39 10.62 -4.28
C ASP A 85 7.18 11.51 -3.96
N THR A 86 6.01 10.90 -3.89
CA THR A 86 4.74 11.59 -3.65
C THR A 86 4.16 11.15 -2.31
N GLU A 87 3.72 12.12 -1.50
CA GLU A 87 3.01 11.87 -0.24
C GLU A 87 1.67 12.61 -0.27
N LEU A 88 0.58 11.87 -0.05
CA LEU A 88 -0.78 12.40 -0.13
C LEU A 88 -1.71 11.78 0.91
N THR A 89 -2.76 12.52 1.22
CA THR A 89 -3.90 12.08 2.04
C THR A 89 -5.16 12.11 1.18
N VAL A 90 -5.97 11.04 1.26
CA VAL A 90 -7.28 11.00 0.59
C VAL A 90 -8.38 11.46 1.53
N GLU A 91 -9.27 12.31 1.02
CA GLU A 91 -10.39 12.88 1.77
C GLU A 91 -11.64 12.95 0.88
N ALA A 92 -12.81 12.99 1.52
CA ALA A 92 -14.09 13.27 0.90
C ALA A 92 -14.88 14.26 1.75
N ARG A 93 -15.28 15.39 1.16
CA ARG A 93 -16.13 16.37 1.84
C ARG A 93 -17.59 15.98 1.68
N GLY A 94 -18.30 15.87 2.81
CA GLY A 94 -19.72 15.49 2.83
C GLY A 94 -19.97 13.97 2.78
N LEU A 95 -18.94 13.14 2.99
CA LEU A 95 -19.08 11.68 3.08
C LEU A 95 -20.16 11.29 4.11
N GLY A 96 -21.09 10.41 3.71
CA GLY A 96 -22.24 10.01 4.54
C GLY A 96 -23.27 11.12 4.83
N ARG A 97 -23.06 12.35 4.35
CA ARG A 97 -23.93 13.52 4.60
C ARG A 97 -24.64 14.02 3.35
N VAL A 98 -24.00 13.86 2.19
CA VAL A 98 -24.55 14.30 0.89
C VAL A 98 -24.50 13.15 -0.12
N PRO A 99 -25.45 13.08 -1.07
CA PRO A 99 -25.47 12.00 -2.06
C PRO A 99 -24.26 11.94 -2.99
N ARG A 100 -23.52 13.05 -3.11
CA ARG A 100 -22.35 13.20 -3.99
C ARG A 100 -21.25 13.96 -3.24
N PRO A 101 -20.46 13.28 -2.40
CA PRO A 101 -19.37 13.94 -1.70
C PRO A 101 -18.31 14.44 -2.69
N THR A 102 -17.65 15.54 -2.35
CA THR A 102 -16.57 16.11 -3.15
C THR A 102 -15.27 15.39 -2.81
N SER A 103 -14.68 14.74 -3.80
CA SER A 103 -13.38 14.06 -3.70
C SER A 103 -12.27 15.09 -3.48
N ARG A 104 -11.36 14.81 -2.55
CA ARG A 104 -10.28 15.71 -2.20
C ARG A 104 -8.99 14.94 -1.97
N LEU A 105 -7.89 15.52 -2.45
CA LEU A 105 -6.55 15.00 -2.25
C LEU A 105 -5.71 16.10 -1.61
N ARG A 106 -5.08 15.81 -0.47
CA ARG A 106 -4.10 16.71 0.12
C ARG A 106 -2.72 16.18 -0.22
N MET A 107 -1.96 16.88 -1.05
CA MET A 107 -0.64 16.46 -1.49
C MET A 107 0.41 17.28 -0.74
N PHE A 108 1.23 16.60 0.05
CA PHE A 108 2.30 17.24 0.81
C PHE A 108 3.53 17.51 -0.07
N MET A 109 3.87 16.57 -0.95
CA MET A 109 4.94 16.69 -1.95
C MET A 109 4.70 15.71 -3.10
N GLY A 110 5.35 15.93 -4.24
CA GLY A 110 5.39 15.01 -5.38
C GLY A 110 4.53 15.46 -6.54
N GLU A 111 4.03 14.52 -7.33
CA GLU A 111 3.34 14.80 -8.59
C GLU A 111 2.19 13.82 -8.83
N VAL A 112 1.05 14.36 -9.23
CA VAL A 112 -0.15 13.58 -9.55
C VAL A 112 -0.76 14.03 -10.87
N TYR A 113 -1.20 13.05 -11.65
CA TYR A 113 -1.98 13.27 -12.85
C TYR A 113 -3.42 12.81 -12.61
N SER A 114 -4.36 13.73 -12.77
CA SER A 114 -5.76 13.52 -12.42
C SER A 114 -6.67 13.60 -13.64
N LYS A 115 -7.48 12.57 -13.82
CA LYS A 115 -8.59 12.55 -14.78
C LYS A 115 -9.90 12.49 -14.02
N VAL A 116 -10.54 13.65 -13.92
CA VAL A 116 -11.79 13.85 -13.17
C VAL A 116 -12.97 13.66 -14.11
N ARG A 117 -13.99 12.91 -13.68
CA ARG A 117 -15.17 12.67 -14.53
C ARG A 117 -15.95 13.97 -14.80
N PRO A 118 -16.64 14.08 -15.95
CA PRO A 118 -17.53 15.21 -16.22
C PRO A 118 -18.52 15.44 -15.07
N ASP A 119 -18.83 16.72 -14.81
CA ASP A 119 -19.76 17.17 -13.76
C ASP A 119 -19.38 16.79 -12.32
N ARG A 120 -18.15 16.32 -12.09
CA ARG A 120 -17.64 15.97 -10.75
C ARG A 120 -16.64 17.01 -10.29
N GLU A 121 -16.85 17.45 -9.06
CA GLU A 121 -15.94 18.35 -8.36
C GLU A 121 -14.82 17.56 -7.72
N PHE A 122 -13.61 18.08 -7.86
CA PHE A 122 -12.41 17.50 -7.29
C PHE A 122 -11.50 18.63 -6.82
N GLU A 123 -10.86 18.42 -5.67
CA GLU A 123 -9.90 19.38 -5.11
C GLU A 123 -8.55 18.70 -4.87
N ILE A 124 -7.46 19.38 -5.26
CA ILE A 124 -6.12 19.05 -4.79
C ILE A 124 -5.61 20.22 -3.95
N GLU A 125 -5.34 19.98 -2.68
CA GLU A 125 -4.72 20.95 -1.77
C GLU A 125 -3.23 20.64 -1.62
N THR A 126 -2.39 21.65 -1.78
CA THR A 126 -0.98 21.65 -1.42
C THR A 126 -0.74 22.62 -0.25
N PRO A 127 0.44 22.62 0.39
CA PRO A 127 0.76 23.60 1.44
C PRO A 127 0.65 25.08 1.03
N VAL A 128 0.64 25.38 -0.28
CA VAL A 128 0.67 26.76 -0.81
C VAL A 128 -0.54 27.13 -1.67
N SER A 129 -1.38 26.16 -2.05
CA SER A 129 -2.50 26.41 -2.98
C SER A 129 -3.56 25.31 -2.96
N VAL A 130 -4.73 25.62 -3.53
CA VAL A 130 -5.80 24.67 -3.82
C VAL A 130 -6.13 24.74 -5.30
N ALA A 131 -6.06 23.59 -5.98
CA ALA A 131 -6.57 23.41 -7.33
C ALA A 131 -8.00 22.84 -7.25
N SER A 132 -8.97 23.61 -7.75
CA SER A 132 -10.38 23.24 -7.79
C SER A 132 -10.83 23.05 -9.24
N VAL A 133 -11.51 21.94 -9.50
CA VAL A 133 -11.88 21.56 -10.87
C VAL A 133 -13.29 20.99 -10.95
N ARG A 134 -13.82 21.02 -12.18
CA ARG A 134 -15.00 20.26 -12.57
C ARG A 134 -14.76 19.61 -13.92
N GLY A 135 -14.66 18.28 -13.95
CA GLY A 135 -14.46 17.50 -15.18
C GLY A 135 -13.25 17.93 -16.00
N THR A 136 -12.05 17.67 -15.49
CA THR A 136 -10.78 18.09 -16.10
C THR A 136 -9.76 16.96 -16.17
N GLU A 137 -8.75 17.16 -17.01
CA GLU A 137 -7.56 16.35 -17.07
C GLU A 137 -6.34 17.24 -16.88
N PHE A 138 -5.55 17.01 -15.83
CA PHE A 138 -4.48 17.91 -15.45
C PHE A 138 -3.39 17.19 -14.65
N ASP A 139 -2.19 17.76 -14.72
CA ASP A 139 -1.03 17.39 -13.92
C ASP A 139 -0.78 18.47 -12.87
N LEU A 140 -0.47 18.05 -11.64
CA LEU A 140 -0.12 18.95 -10.55
C LEU A 140 1.07 18.38 -9.78
N SER A 141 2.13 19.18 -9.67
CA SER A 141 3.30 18.88 -8.85
C SER A 141 3.45 19.88 -7.71
N HIS A 142 4.01 19.44 -6.60
CA HIS A 142 4.41 20.28 -5.49
C HIS A 142 5.80 19.88 -5.00
N ASP A 143 6.72 20.84 -5.06
CA ASP A 143 8.04 20.74 -4.48
C ASP A 143 8.00 21.36 -3.07
N ALA A 144 8.24 20.53 -2.05
CA ALA A 144 8.19 20.95 -0.65
C ALA A 144 9.40 21.80 -0.23
N GLU A 145 10.56 21.66 -0.90
CA GLU A 145 11.77 22.44 -0.60
C GLU A 145 11.69 23.84 -1.22
N LEU A 146 11.22 23.91 -2.47
CA LEU A 146 10.99 25.16 -3.18
C LEU A 146 9.66 25.83 -2.80
N GLU A 147 8.79 25.12 -2.10
CA GLU A 147 7.43 25.53 -1.74
C GLU A 147 6.64 26.03 -2.96
N LEU A 148 6.74 25.26 -4.04
CA LEU A 148 6.24 25.62 -5.36
C LEU A 148 5.27 24.54 -5.84
N THR A 149 4.04 24.94 -6.13
CA THR A 149 3.08 24.13 -6.90
C THR A 149 3.09 24.56 -8.35
N GLU A 150 3.25 23.61 -9.27
CA GLU A 150 3.05 23.80 -10.72
C GLU A 150 1.83 23.00 -11.17
N LEU A 151 0.97 23.64 -11.97
CA LEU A 151 -0.25 23.06 -12.53
C LEU A 151 -0.16 23.14 -14.06
N ILE A 152 -0.42 22.03 -14.75
CA ILE A 152 -0.51 21.96 -16.21
C ILE A 152 -1.85 21.33 -16.57
N VAL A 153 -2.64 22.01 -17.39
CA VAL A 153 -3.97 21.54 -17.79
C VAL A 153 -3.90 20.89 -19.16
N VAL A 154 -4.37 19.64 -19.24
CA VAL A 154 -4.43 18.85 -20.48
C VAL A 154 -5.81 19.01 -21.13
N ASP A 155 -6.87 19.01 -20.34
CA ASP A 155 -8.24 19.22 -20.80
C ASP A 155 -9.09 19.93 -19.71
N GLY A 156 -10.03 20.77 -20.15
CA GLY A 156 -10.93 21.53 -19.29
C GLY A 156 -10.34 22.83 -18.71
N LEU A 157 -10.78 23.18 -17.50
CA LEU A 157 -10.46 24.45 -16.82
C LEU A 157 -10.21 24.19 -15.32
N VAL A 158 -9.07 24.68 -14.82
CA VAL A 158 -8.67 24.54 -13.42
C VAL A 158 -8.51 25.91 -12.78
N GLU A 159 -9.11 26.10 -11.61
CA GLU A 159 -8.82 27.25 -10.74
C GLU A 159 -7.71 26.86 -9.76
N LEU A 160 -6.54 27.51 -9.86
CA LEU A 160 -5.51 27.45 -8.83
C LEU A 160 -5.65 28.68 -7.94
N SER A 161 -5.83 28.48 -6.64
CA SER A 161 -6.12 29.57 -5.70
C SER A 161 -5.30 29.44 -4.42
N ASN A 162 -5.07 30.57 -3.76
CA ASN A 162 -4.61 30.65 -2.38
C ASN A 162 -5.19 31.90 -1.72
N ILE A 163 -4.77 32.21 -0.50
CA ILE A 163 -5.29 33.37 0.25
C ILE A 163 -4.97 34.73 -0.40
N LEU A 164 -4.01 34.79 -1.34
CA LEU A 164 -3.55 36.01 -1.97
C LEU A 164 -4.19 36.25 -3.35
N GLY A 165 -4.79 35.22 -3.96
CA GLY A 165 -5.42 35.34 -5.26
C GLY A 165 -5.75 34.01 -5.93
N ARG A 166 -6.10 34.09 -7.21
CA ARG A 166 -6.45 32.93 -8.04
C ARG A 166 -6.04 33.13 -9.49
N ALA A 167 -5.79 32.01 -10.17
CA ALA A 167 -5.54 31.92 -11.61
C ALA A 167 -6.43 30.84 -12.23
N LEU A 168 -6.96 31.10 -13.42
CA LEU A 168 -7.79 30.15 -14.18
C LEU A 168 -6.98 29.64 -15.39
N ALA A 169 -6.50 28.41 -15.32
CA ALA A 169 -5.74 27.77 -16.40
C ALA A 169 -6.65 26.86 -17.22
N GLY A 170 -6.71 27.11 -18.53
CA GLY A 170 -7.44 26.26 -19.48
C GLY A 170 -6.53 25.26 -20.19
N VAL A 171 -7.07 24.57 -21.18
CA VAL A 171 -6.35 23.59 -22.02
C VAL A 171 -4.98 24.09 -22.49
N TYR A 172 -3.95 23.28 -22.25
CA TYR A 172 -2.55 23.55 -22.54
C TYR A 172 -1.97 24.81 -21.90
N MET A 173 -2.58 25.28 -20.80
CA MET A 173 -2.00 26.34 -19.98
C MET A 173 -1.30 25.76 -18.77
N ARG A 174 -0.30 26.50 -18.31
CA ARG A 174 0.41 26.28 -17.06
C ARG A 174 0.24 27.47 -16.15
N THR A 175 0.11 27.24 -14.85
CA THR A 175 0.22 28.26 -13.81
C THR A 175 0.96 27.67 -12.60
N SER A 176 1.43 28.53 -11.71
CA SER A 176 2.15 28.10 -10.51
C SER A 176 1.77 28.94 -9.31
N ALA A 177 1.96 28.40 -8.11
CA ALA A 177 1.81 29.11 -6.85
C ALA A 177 3.02 28.83 -5.96
N ARG A 178 3.62 29.88 -5.40
CA ARG A 178 4.72 29.80 -4.45
C ARG A 178 4.26 30.30 -3.08
N ARG A 179 4.87 29.83 -1.98
CA ARG A 179 4.57 30.36 -0.64
C ARG A 179 4.70 31.90 -0.63
N GLY A 180 3.66 32.56 -0.12
CA GLY A 180 3.66 34.01 0.07
C GLY A 180 3.36 34.83 -1.18
N GLU A 181 3.07 34.18 -2.32
CA GLU A 181 2.76 34.84 -3.58
C GLU A 181 1.39 34.37 -4.12
N PRO A 182 0.60 35.23 -4.80
CA PRO A 182 -0.59 34.78 -5.50
C PRO A 182 -0.21 33.87 -6.68
N PRO A 183 -1.12 32.99 -7.13
CA PRO A 183 -0.89 32.20 -8.34
C PRO A 183 -0.54 33.07 -9.54
N THR A 184 0.44 32.64 -10.34
CA THR A 184 0.91 33.39 -11.49
C THR A 184 -0.15 33.43 -12.60
N PRO A 185 -0.24 34.50 -13.41
CA PRO A 185 -1.02 34.48 -14.63
C PRO A 185 -0.64 33.27 -15.49
N PRO A 186 -1.61 32.51 -16.03
CA PRO A 186 -1.30 31.32 -16.82
C PRO A 186 -0.55 31.66 -18.11
N ASP A 187 0.40 30.81 -18.49
CA ASP A 187 1.10 30.85 -19.77
C ASP A 187 0.74 29.64 -20.64
N THR A 188 0.76 29.82 -21.96
CA THR A 188 0.40 28.78 -22.91
C THR A 188 1.59 27.89 -23.26
N LEU A 189 1.38 26.58 -23.20
CA LEU A 189 2.31 25.56 -23.67
C LEU A 189 1.86 25.00 -25.03
N SER A 190 2.81 24.56 -25.84
CA SER A 190 2.51 23.71 -26.99
C SER A 190 2.10 22.30 -26.54
N GLN A 191 1.33 21.59 -27.37
CA GLN A 191 0.97 20.19 -27.10
C GLN A 191 2.19 19.29 -26.89
N ARG A 192 3.30 19.57 -27.58
CA ARG A 192 4.54 18.83 -27.39
C ARG A 192 5.10 19.05 -25.99
N GLN A 193 5.17 20.29 -25.53
CA GLN A 193 5.65 20.60 -24.17
C GLN A 193 4.78 19.94 -23.10
N VAL A 194 3.46 19.92 -23.28
CA VAL A 194 2.54 19.23 -22.37
C VAL A 194 2.82 17.73 -22.36
N ARG A 195 2.89 17.07 -23.53
CA ARG A 195 3.22 15.64 -23.62
C ARG A 195 4.56 15.28 -22.98
N ASP A 196 5.59 16.10 -23.22
CA ASP A 196 6.92 15.87 -22.67
C ASP A 196 6.88 15.94 -21.13
N LYS A 197 6.14 16.91 -20.57
CA LYS A 197 5.94 17.09 -19.12
C LYS A 197 5.17 15.93 -18.47
N ILE A 198 4.10 15.43 -19.10
CA ILE A 198 3.28 14.34 -18.56
C ILE A 198 3.73 12.93 -19.01
N SER A 199 4.89 12.81 -19.65
CA SER A 199 5.38 11.53 -20.23
C SER A 199 5.57 10.42 -19.19
N TRP A 200 5.69 10.76 -17.91
CA TRP A 200 5.75 9.79 -16.82
C TRP A 200 4.45 8.97 -16.69
N THR A 201 3.31 9.53 -17.10
CA THR A 201 1.98 8.89 -17.04
C THR A 201 1.86 7.64 -17.93
N GLU A 202 2.76 7.47 -18.89
CA GLU A 202 2.80 6.30 -19.78
C GLU A 202 3.35 5.04 -19.08
N ARG A 203 4.03 5.20 -17.93
CA ARG A 203 4.78 4.14 -17.23
C ARG A 203 4.33 3.92 -15.79
N VAL A 204 3.02 4.01 -15.55
CA VAL A 204 2.43 3.87 -14.20
C VAL A 204 2.10 2.42 -13.87
N GLU A 205 1.60 1.66 -14.85
CA GLU A 205 1.28 0.25 -14.65
C GLU A 205 2.56 -0.60 -14.55
N PRO A 206 2.60 -1.60 -13.66
CA PRO A 206 3.78 -2.45 -13.50
C PRO A 206 4.00 -3.33 -14.73
N LYS A 207 5.27 -3.44 -15.15
CA LYS A 207 5.69 -4.34 -16.23
C LYS A 207 5.68 -5.80 -15.80
N TRP A 208 5.98 -6.05 -14.53
CA TRP A 208 6.06 -7.40 -13.97
C TRP A 208 5.23 -7.52 -12.70
N ARG A 209 4.74 -8.72 -12.40
CA ARG A 209 4.25 -9.12 -11.09
C ARG A 209 5.27 -10.05 -10.46
N LEU A 210 5.71 -9.74 -9.25
CA LEU A 210 6.60 -10.62 -8.51
C LEU A 210 5.81 -11.80 -7.97
N ASN A 211 6.36 -13.00 -8.12
CA ASN A 211 5.81 -14.22 -7.57
C ASN A 211 6.86 -14.86 -6.67
N LEU A 212 6.56 -15.01 -5.39
CA LEU A 212 7.46 -15.64 -4.42
C LEU A 212 6.98 -17.07 -4.19
N ILE A 213 7.84 -18.03 -4.50
CA ILE A 213 7.54 -19.46 -4.48
C ILE A 213 8.51 -20.11 -3.49
N PRO A 214 8.08 -20.36 -2.24
CA PRO A 214 8.85 -21.15 -1.30
C PRO A 214 9.05 -22.57 -1.80
N GLU A 215 10.19 -23.18 -1.45
CA GLU A 215 10.37 -24.61 -1.64
C GLU A 215 9.38 -25.40 -0.76
N GLY A 216 8.79 -26.46 -1.32
CA GLY A 216 7.80 -27.27 -0.62
C GLY A 216 6.55 -26.48 -0.21
N GLU A 217 6.08 -26.71 1.01
CA GLU A 217 4.86 -26.08 1.55
C GLU A 217 5.11 -24.75 2.27
N GLY A 218 6.32 -24.18 2.18
CA GLY A 218 6.65 -22.96 2.92
C GLY A 218 6.74 -23.18 4.43
N ARG A 219 7.09 -24.38 4.90
CA ARG A 219 7.26 -24.70 6.32
C ARG A 219 8.69 -25.14 6.58
N VAL A 220 9.33 -24.58 7.60
CA VAL A 220 10.72 -24.87 7.97
C VAL A 220 10.84 -25.02 9.49
N PRO A 221 11.56 -26.03 10.03
CA PRO A 221 11.81 -26.10 11.47
C PRO A 221 12.69 -24.94 11.93
N ALA A 222 12.57 -24.53 13.19
CA ALA A 222 13.42 -23.51 13.80
C ALA A 222 14.91 -23.84 13.63
N GLY A 223 15.67 -22.85 13.15
CA GLY A 223 17.08 -22.96 12.77
C GLY A 223 17.34 -23.66 11.42
N GLY A 224 16.29 -24.20 10.78
CA GLY A 224 16.35 -24.74 9.43
C GLY A 224 16.42 -23.66 8.36
N THR A 225 16.77 -24.07 7.15
CA THR A 225 16.84 -23.20 5.98
C THR A 225 15.73 -23.52 5.00
N LEU A 226 15.20 -22.49 4.33
CA LEU A 226 14.24 -22.64 3.24
C LEU A 226 14.64 -21.78 2.05
N GLU A 227 14.66 -22.35 0.86
CA GLU A 227 14.85 -21.58 -0.37
C GLU A 227 13.52 -20.99 -0.86
N VAL A 228 13.57 -19.78 -1.42
CA VAL A 228 12.45 -19.11 -2.07
C VAL A 228 12.90 -18.63 -3.44
N LEU A 229 12.17 -19.03 -4.48
CA LEU A 229 12.30 -18.53 -5.83
C LEU A 229 11.43 -17.29 -6.01
N ILE A 230 12.00 -16.22 -6.55
CA ILE A 230 11.25 -15.05 -7.02
C ILE A 230 11.26 -15.05 -8.54
N GLN A 231 10.06 -14.90 -9.13
CA GLN A 231 9.88 -14.75 -10.57
C GLN A 231 9.24 -13.40 -10.91
N ALA A 232 9.75 -12.74 -11.94
CA ALA A 232 9.13 -11.60 -12.59
C ALA A 232 8.23 -12.09 -13.73
N VAL A 233 6.93 -12.10 -13.49
CA VAL A 233 5.92 -12.61 -14.43
C VAL A 233 5.28 -11.45 -15.18
N SER A 234 5.21 -11.51 -16.51
CA SER A 234 4.47 -10.53 -17.30
C SER A 234 2.97 -10.64 -17.01
N PRO A 235 2.29 -9.56 -16.55
CA PRO A 235 0.85 -9.58 -16.33
C PRO A 235 0.05 -9.85 -17.61
N ARG A 236 0.62 -9.58 -18.79
CA ARG A 236 -0.02 -9.79 -20.09
C ARG A 236 0.00 -11.24 -20.56
N THR A 237 1.10 -11.95 -20.32
CA THR A 237 1.29 -13.32 -20.83
C THR A 237 1.18 -14.39 -19.74
N GLY A 238 1.26 -14.01 -18.47
CA GLY A 238 1.31 -14.94 -17.35
C GLY A 238 2.62 -15.75 -17.27
N GLN A 239 3.62 -15.42 -18.09
CA GLN A 239 4.89 -16.13 -18.17
C GLN A 239 6.04 -15.30 -17.58
N VAL A 240 7.08 -16.00 -17.11
CA VAL A 240 8.34 -15.37 -16.66
C VAL A 240 8.98 -14.61 -17.82
N ASP A 241 9.28 -13.34 -17.61
CA ASP A 241 9.95 -12.51 -18.61
C ASP A 241 11.47 -12.69 -18.54
N ARG A 242 12.02 -13.47 -19.48
CA ARG A 242 13.46 -13.75 -19.58
C ARG A 242 14.32 -12.55 -19.94
N ASN A 243 13.71 -11.42 -20.34
CA ASN A 243 14.42 -10.17 -20.57
C ASN A 243 14.43 -9.28 -19.32
N CYS A 244 13.74 -9.66 -18.25
CA CYS A 244 13.74 -8.92 -17.00
C CYS A 244 15.11 -9.00 -16.33
N ARG A 245 15.65 -7.82 -16.02
CA ARG A 245 16.79 -7.59 -15.12
C ARG A 245 16.40 -6.46 -14.19
N VAL A 246 16.23 -6.77 -12.90
CA VAL A 246 15.81 -5.77 -11.92
C VAL A 246 16.50 -6.03 -10.58
N THR A 247 16.88 -4.96 -9.90
CA THR A 247 17.32 -5.03 -8.50
C THR A 247 16.12 -4.71 -7.62
N LEU A 248 15.75 -5.63 -6.75
CA LEU A 248 14.63 -5.46 -5.84
C LEU A 248 15.04 -4.57 -4.66
N TYR A 249 14.07 -3.91 -4.06
CA TYR A 249 14.25 -3.26 -2.77
C TYR A 249 14.47 -4.32 -1.68
N PRO A 250 15.07 -3.94 -0.53
CA PRO A 250 15.19 -4.85 0.60
C PRO A 250 13.84 -5.45 0.96
N LEU A 251 13.81 -6.77 1.14
CA LEU A 251 12.60 -7.53 1.46
C LEU A 251 11.97 -6.99 2.75
N SER A 252 10.63 -6.91 2.78
CA SER A 252 9.87 -6.58 3.97
C SER A 252 9.37 -7.85 4.63
N VAL A 253 9.54 -7.95 5.95
CA VAL A 253 9.23 -9.16 6.74
C VAL A 253 8.69 -8.73 8.09
N ASP A 254 7.58 -9.32 8.51
CA ASP A 254 6.92 -8.99 9.78
C ASP A 254 7.41 -9.84 10.97
N LEU A 255 8.06 -10.97 10.71
CA LEU A 255 8.64 -11.83 11.73
C LEU A 255 10.11 -11.44 12.02
N PRO A 256 10.42 -10.86 13.19
CA PRO A 256 11.78 -10.47 13.52
C PRO A 256 12.68 -11.70 13.76
N GLY A 257 13.97 -11.55 13.45
CA GLY A 257 14.98 -12.59 13.66
C GLY A 257 15.20 -13.51 12.46
N LEU A 258 14.44 -13.32 11.37
CA LEU A 258 14.76 -13.97 10.10
C LEU A 258 16.02 -13.37 9.47
N LEU A 259 16.88 -14.25 8.98
CA LEU A 259 18.07 -13.92 8.22
C LEU A 259 17.94 -14.51 6.83
N PHE A 260 18.48 -13.78 5.86
CA PHE A 260 18.40 -14.11 4.45
C PHE A 260 19.79 -14.16 3.83
N SER A 261 19.93 -15.00 2.82
CA SER A 261 21.15 -15.20 2.05
C SER A 261 20.82 -15.22 0.56
N THR A 262 21.58 -14.48 -0.24
CA THR A 262 21.48 -14.46 -1.71
C THR A 262 22.67 -15.13 -2.41
N ASP A 263 23.61 -15.70 -1.65
CA ASP A 263 24.87 -16.29 -2.14
C ASP A 263 25.04 -17.78 -1.76
N GLY A 264 23.92 -18.47 -1.52
CA GLY A 264 23.92 -19.90 -1.18
C GLY A 264 24.31 -20.21 0.27
N GLY A 265 24.15 -19.26 1.19
CA GLY A 265 24.29 -19.43 2.63
C GLY A 265 25.63 -18.95 3.19
N ARG A 266 26.46 -18.27 2.37
CA ARG A 266 27.79 -17.80 2.79
C ARG A 266 27.68 -16.52 3.61
N THR A 267 26.77 -15.62 3.25
CA THR A 267 26.48 -14.39 3.99
C THR A 267 25.02 -14.30 4.39
N TRP A 268 24.75 -13.70 5.55
CA TRP A 268 23.40 -13.61 6.13
C TRP A 268 23.09 -12.17 6.54
N ALA A 269 21.92 -11.66 6.13
CA ALA A 269 21.46 -10.31 6.44
C ALA A 269 19.95 -10.28 6.72
N GLN A 270 19.46 -9.27 7.46
CA GLN A 270 18.03 -9.16 7.78
C GLN A 270 17.16 -8.65 6.62
N ALA A 271 17.74 -7.90 5.68
CA ALA A 271 17.01 -7.30 4.56
C ALA A 271 17.93 -7.28 3.32
N PRO A 272 18.08 -8.40 2.61
CA PRO A 272 19.02 -8.50 1.50
C PRO A 272 18.51 -7.68 0.32
N VAL A 273 19.43 -7.00 -0.37
CA VAL A 273 19.19 -6.54 -1.74
C VAL A 273 19.41 -7.73 -2.66
N MET A 274 18.44 -8.01 -3.53
CA MET A 274 18.53 -9.12 -4.46
C MET A 274 18.28 -8.67 -5.89
N ARG A 275 18.84 -9.42 -6.84
CA ARG A 275 18.76 -9.12 -8.26
C ARG A 275 18.09 -10.28 -8.98
N LEU A 276 17.10 -9.95 -9.81
CA LEU A 276 16.51 -10.90 -10.74
C LEU A 276 17.29 -10.83 -12.05
N GLU A 277 17.75 -11.98 -12.51
CA GLU A 277 18.40 -12.16 -13.80
C GLU A 277 17.57 -13.10 -14.64
N ARG A 278 17.29 -12.69 -15.89
CA ARG A 278 16.38 -13.40 -16.78
C ARG A 278 15.00 -13.67 -16.13
N GLY A 279 14.54 -12.71 -15.33
CA GLY A 279 13.27 -12.77 -14.62
C GLY A 279 13.23 -13.68 -13.40
N GLU A 280 14.36 -14.22 -12.93
CA GLU A 280 14.41 -15.10 -11.77
C GLU A 280 15.51 -14.72 -10.78
N GLY A 281 15.28 -14.99 -9.50
CA GLY A 281 16.27 -14.86 -8.44
C GLY A 281 15.89 -15.74 -7.27
N ARG A 282 16.86 -16.15 -6.46
CA ARG A 282 16.64 -17.04 -5.32
C ARG A 282 17.26 -16.43 -4.07
N PHE A 283 16.62 -16.68 -2.94
CA PHE A 283 17.22 -16.43 -1.64
C PHE A 283 16.92 -17.60 -0.72
N ILE A 284 17.78 -17.80 0.27
CA ILE A 284 17.59 -18.76 1.35
C ILE A 284 17.28 -17.95 2.60
N LEU A 285 16.33 -18.39 3.41
CA LEU A 285 16.05 -17.82 4.72
C LEU A 285 16.29 -18.83 5.84
N ARG A 286 16.53 -18.34 7.05
CA ARG A 286 16.54 -19.11 8.30
C ARG A 286 16.11 -18.23 9.46
N GLY A 287 15.61 -18.84 10.53
CA GLY A 287 15.38 -18.17 11.80
C GLY A 287 14.95 -19.14 12.89
N ASP A 288 15.11 -18.71 14.14
CA ASP A 288 14.79 -19.50 15.33
C ASP A 288 13.44 -19.12 15.95
N LYS A 289 12.94 -17.92 15.64
CA LYS A 289 11.65 -17.46 16.15
C LYS A 289 10.52 -18.18 15.42
N GLU A 290 9.75 -18.96 16.17
CA GLU A 290 8.57 -19.63 15.66
C GLU A 290 7.48 -18.63 15.26
N GLY A 291 6.73 -18.96 14.20
CA GLY A 291 5.62 -18.15 13.72
C GLY A 291 5.48 -18.11 12.21
N ALA A 292 4.42 -17.46 11.74
CA ALA A 292 4.24 -17.11 10.34
C ALA A 292 5.02 -15.83 10.02
N ALA A 293 5.80 -15.86 8.94
CA ALA A 293 6.50 -14.74 8.37
C ALA A 293 5.88 -14.38 7.02
N HIS A 294 5.29 -13.20 6.95
CA HIS A 294 4.80 -12.61 5.71
C HIS A 294 5.95 -11.84 5.08
N ILE A 295 6.40 -12.31 3.92
CA ILE A 295 7.50 -11.71 3.17
C ILE A 295 6.93 -11.01 1.96
N THR A 296 7.27 -9.74 1.80
CA THR A 296 6.90 -8.96 0.62
C THR A 296 8.15 -8.50 -0.12
N ALA A 297 8.17 -8.74 -1.43
CA ALA A 297 9.17 -8.22 -2.34
C ALA A 297 8.58 -7.08 -3.18
N THR A 298 9.35 -6.02 -3.34
CA THR A 298 9.03 -4.86 -4.17
C THR A 298 10.23 -4.48 -5.03
N GLY A 299 10.01 -3.83 -6.16
CA GLY A 299 11.09 -3.36 -7.03
C GLY A 299 10.58 -2.47 -8.16
N PRO A 300 11.46 -1.72 -8.83
CA PRO A 300 11.09 -0.86 -9.95
C PRO A 300 10.29 -1.62 -11.02
N ASP A 301 9.24 -0.99 -11.54
CA ASP A 301 8.33 -1.55 -12.55
C ASP A 301 7.65 -2.88 -12.18
N CYS A 302 7.66 -3.25 -10.89
CA CYS A 302 7.09 -4.50 -10.39
C CYS A 302 5.88 -4.22 -9.49
N ALA A 303 4.78 -4.94 -9.73
CA ALA A 303 3.77 -5.13 -8.71
C ALA A 303 4.36 -5.93 -7.54
N PRO A 304 4.06 -5.57 -6.29
CA PRO A 304 4.50 -6.31 -5.11
C PRO A 304 4.13 -7.78 -5.20
N GLY A 305 5.04 -8.64 -4.74
CA GLY A 305 4.81 -10.07 -4.57
C GLY A 305 4.92 -10.42 -3.10
N GLU A 306 4.10 -11.35 -2.64
CA GLU A 306 4.09 -11.78 -1.24
C GLU A 306 4.09 -13.30 -1.12
N THR A 307 4.61 -13.79 -0.01
CA THR A 307 4.49 -15.18 0.40
C THR A 307 4.46 -15.29 1.92
N THR A 308 3.92 -16.39 2.42
CA THR A 308 3.91 -16.71 3.85
C THR A 308 4.74 -17.96 4.08
N ILE A 309 5.65 -17.89 5.05
CA ILE A 309 6.47 -19.00 5.48
C ILE A 309 6.26 -19.25 6.96
N VAL A 310 6.19 -20.51 7.37
CA VAL A 310 6.00 -20.89 8.77
C VAL A 310 7.29 -21.45 9.32
N VAL A 311 7.87 -20.77 10.30
CA VAL A 311 8.93 -21.31 11.15
C VAL A 311 8.25 -22.14 12.24
N ALA A 312 8.27 -23.45 12.06
CA ALA A 312 7.69 -24.40 12.99
C ALA A 312 8.67 -24.74 14.10
N SER A 313 8.15 -25.17 15.25
CA SER A 313 8.99 -25.75 16.27
C SER A 313 9.82 -26.90 15.69
N LYS A 314 11.08 -26.96 16.08
CA LYS A 314 11.95 -28.08 15.72
C LYS A 314 11.27 -29.31 16.30
N LYS A 315 10.85 -30.28 15.48
CA LYS A 315 10.33 -31.58 15.97
C LYS A 315 11.33 -32.08 17.01
N GLY A 316 10.95 -31.95 18.27
CA GLY A 316 11.81 -32.15 19.41
C GLY A 316 11.10 -33.14 20.29
N ARG A 317 11.82 -34.19 20.70
CA ARG A 317 11.41 -35.02 21.85
C ARG A 317 11.03 -34.07 22.97
N LYS A 318 9.75 -34.04 23.35
CA LYS A 318 9.35 -33.35 24.59
C LYS A 318 9.82 -34.26 25.72
N VAL A 319 10.82 -33.80 26.48
CA VAL A 319 11.33 -34.52 27.64
C VAL A 319 10.78 -33.84 28.88
N ILE A 320 9.99 -34.57 29.66
CA ILE A 320 9.58 -34.14 31.00
C ILE A 320 10.55 -34.79 31.98
N GLU A 321 11.33 -33.97 32.70
CA GLU A 321 12.12 -34.42 33.84
C GLU A 321 11.40 -34.02 35.14
N LEU A 322 11.02 -35.02 35.93
CA LEU A 322 10.42 -34.86 37.25
C LEU A 322 11.42 -35.29 38.30
N GLU A 323 11.74 -34.38 39.22
CA GLU A 323 12.48 -34.70 40.44
C GLU A 323 11.47 -34.93 41.58
N TYR A 324 11.59 -36.06 42.27
CA TYR A 324 10.72 -36.42 43.39
C TYR A 324 11.51 -37.16 44.46
N LEU A 325 11.01 -37.13 45.70
CA LEU A 325 11.54 -37.95 46.79
C LEU A 325 10.76 -39.27 46.83
N ASP A 326 11.45 -40.40 46.87
CA ASP A 326 10.80 -41.70 47.09
C ASP A 326 10.34 -41.83 48.56
N GLU A 327 9.65 -42.93 48.89
CA GLU A 327 9.10 -43.17 50.24
C GLU A 327 10.18 -43.22 51.33
N GLU A 328 11.45 -43.39 50.95
CA GLU A 328 12.62 -43.40 51.83
C GLU A 328 13.29 -42.01 51.93
N GLY A 329 12.72 -40.99 51.28
CA GLY A 329 13.24 -39.61 51.28
C GLY A 329 14.45 -39.42 50.37
N LYS A 330 14.68 -40.31 49.40
CA LYS A 330 15.80 -40.21 48.46
C LYS A 330 15.35 -39.54 47.17
N GLU A 331 16.15 -38.58 46.68
CA GLU A 331 15.89 -37.92 45.41
C GLU A 331 15.98 -38.90 44.23
N ARG A 332 14.94 -38.89 43.40
CA ARG A 332 14.81 -39.66 42.16
C ARG A 332 14.46 -38.71 41.03
N ARG A 333 14.90 -39.09 39.83
CA ARG A 333 14.58 -38.36 38.60
C ARG A 333 13.85 -39.30 37.64
N LEU A 334 12.66 -38.90 37.20
CA LEU A 334 11.89 -39.57 36.17
C LEU A 334 12.00 -38.77 34.89
N ARG A 335 12.47 -39.43 33.81
CA ARG A 335 12.58 -38.84 32.48
C ARG A 335 11.54 -39.48 31.58
N ILE A 336 10.58 -38.70 31.10
CA ILE A 336 9.55 -39.14 30.17
C ILE A 336 9.86 -38.53 28.81
N GLU A 337 10.10 -39.38 27.80
CA GLU A 337 10.26 -38.94 26.42
C GLU A 337 8.93 -39.11 25.68
N LEU A 338 8.39 -38.02 25.16
CA LEU A 338 7.19 -38.02 24.33
C LEU A 338 7.62 -37.96 22.86
N GLU A 339 7.22 -38.97 22.08
CA GLU A 339 7.27 -38.93 20.62
C GLU A 339 6.02 -38.20 20.08
N GLU A 340 6.21 -37.32 19.09
CA GLU A 340 5.13 -36.60 18.38
C GLU A 340 4.71 -37.29 17.08
#